data_AF-A0A966E607-F1
#
_entry.id   AF-A0A966E607-F1
#
_cell.length_a   1.000
_cell.length_b   1.000
_cell.length_c   1.000
_cell.angle_alpha   90.00
_cell.angle_beta   90.00
_cell.angle_gamma   90.00
#
_symmetry.space_group_name_H-M   'P 1'
#
loop_
_entity.id
_entity.type
_entity.pdbx_description
1 polymer ?
#
loop_
_entity_poly.entity_id
_entity_poly.type
_entity_poly.pdbx_seq_one_letter_code
_entity_poly.pdbx_strand_id
1 'polypeptide(L)'
;MNEDSKLRPGPPGPILAMISGWLTLRGFAWLATSTGLLDLNFLQSTPLLDGLIGMMCLALARQVWVGTPGSTPPVFVLLLMHATLQVYNWGFLHPELWSSLAALQRGQIILETGTASLFLAAVLFLRPLRTQNVS
;
A
#
# COMPACT_ATOMS: atom_id res chain seq x y z
N MET A 1 35.56 17.13 15.35
CA MET A 1 34.40 17.44 14.50
C MET A 1 33.68 16.12 14.26
N ASN A 2 32.43 16.00 14.71
CA ASN A 2 31.81 14.73 15.13
C ASN A 2 31.26 13.91 13.94
N GLU A 3 31.83 12.73 13.67
CA GLU A 3 31.40 11.82 12.57
C GLU A 3 30.05 11.14 12.83
N ASP A 4 29.53 11.20 14.07
CA ASP A 4 28.25 10.60 14.48
C ASP A 4 27.00 11.28 13.89
N SER A 5 27.15 12.44 13.23
CA SER A 5 26.03 13.17 12.63
C SER A 5 25.57 12.58 11.28
N LYS A 6 26.39 11.76 10.61
CA LYS A 6 26.09 11.21 9.28
C LYS A 6 25.16 9.99 9.28
N LEU A 7 24.91 9.38 10.44
CA LEU A 7 24.18 8.11 10.56
C LEU A 7 22.71 8.26 10.95
N ARG A 8 22.20 9.49 11.13
CA ARG A 8 20.76 9.66 11.32
C ARG A 8 20.07 9.50 9.96
N PRO A 9 19.21 8.50 9.76
CA PRO A 9 18.37 8.48 8.58
C PRO A 9 17.56 9.78 8.58
N GLY A 10 17.83 10.64 7.60
CA GLY A 10 17.01 11.80 7.34
C GLY A 10 15.56 11.39 7.11
N PRO A 11 14.60 12.32 7.26
CA PRO A 11 13.21 12.02 6.99
C PRO A 11 13.05 11.39 5.60
N PRO A 12 12.20 10.36 5.44
CA PRO A 12 11.99 9.75 4.14
C PRO A 12 11.55 10.82 3.13
N GLY A 13 12.04 10.70 1.91
CA GLY A 13 11.61 11.59 0.83
C GLY A 13 10.08 11.58 0.71
N PRO A 14 9.46 12.67 0.21
CA PRO A 14 8.01 12.88 0.28
C PRO A 14 7.20 11.71 -0.28
N ILE A 15 7.68 11.09 -1.35
CA ILE A 15 7.04 9.93 -1.99
C ILE A 15 7.06 8.69 -1.10
N LEU A 16 8.18 8.42 -0.41
CA LEU A 16 8.30 7.31 0.54
C LEU A 16 7.40 7.53 1.76
N ALA A 17 7.28 8.78 2.23
CA ALA A 17 6.35 9.13 3.30
C ALA A 17 4.89 8.89 2.88
N MET A 18 4.52 9.24 1.65
CA MET A 18 3.18 8.97 1.10
C MET A 18 2.90 7.47 0.96
N ILE A 19 3.84 6.70 0.43
CA ILE A 19 3.73 5.23 0.33
C ILE A 19 3.58 4.61 1.73
N SER A 20 4.40 5.04 2.68
CA SER A 20 4.32 4.58 4.07
C SER A 20 2.98 4.94 4.70
N GLY A 21 2.47 6.16 4.48
CA GLY A 21 1.18 6.59 5.01
C GLY A 21 0.02 5.76 4.43
N TRP A 22 0.05 5.50 3.13
CA TRP A 22 -0.94 4.66 2.46
C TRP A 22 -0.92 3.23 3.00
N LEU A 23 0.26 2.62 3.14
CA LEU A 23 0.41 1.27 3.73
C LEU A 23 -0.10 1.22 5.17
N THR A 24 0.14 2.27 5.97
CA THR A 24 -0.36 2.35 7.34
C THR A 24 -1.88 2.38 7.39
N LEU A 25 -2.51 3.31 6.65
CA LEU A 25 -3.96 3.44 6.61
C LEU A 25 -4.62 2.16 6.09
N ARG A 26 -4.07 1.58 5.01
CA ARG A 26 -4.58 0.34 4.45
C ARG A 26 -4.40 -0.85 5.38
N GLY A 27 -3.27 -0.93 6.07
CA GLY A 27 -2.99 -1.96 7.07
C GLY A 27 -4.01 -1.94 8.20
N PHE A 28 -4.34 -0.74 8.70
CA PHE A 28 -5.41 -0.59 9.69
C PHE A 28 -6.79 -0.93 9.16
N ALA A 29 -7.12 -0.57 7.91
CA ALA A 29 -8.38 -0.93 7.30
C ALA A 29 -8.57 -2.45 7.22
N TRP A 30 -7.54 -3.19 6.80
CA TRP A 30 -7.57 -4.65 6.76
C TRP A 30 -7.60 -5.31 8.14
N LEU A 31 -6.95 -4.71 9.14
CA LEU A 31 -7.12 -5.17 10.52
C LEU A 31 -8.56 -4.95 11.01
N ALA A 32 -9.15 -3.81 10.69
CA ALA A 32 -10.54 -3.53 11.06
C ALA A 32 -11.55 -4.44 10.35
N THR A 33 -11.29 -4.86 9.10
CA THR A 33 -12.12 -5.90 8.46
C THR A 33 -11.94 -7.26 9.12
N SER A 34 -10.70 -7.62 9.49
CA SER A 34 -10.41 -8.91 10.14
C SER A 34 -11.12 -9.09 11.49
N THR A 35 -11.35 -8.00 12.22
CA THR A 35 -12.03 -8.01 13.53
C THR A 35 -13.54 -7.85 13.43
N GLY A 36 -14.09 -7.71 12.21
CA GLY A 36 -15.51 -7.43 11.98
C GLY A 36 -15.93 -5.99 12.31
N LEU A 37 -14.97 -5.10 12.54
CA LEU A 37 -15.24 -3.69 12.83
C LEU A 37 -15.66 -2.92 11.56
N LEU A 38 -15.16 -3.36 10.40
CA LEU A 38 -15.59 -2.93 9.08
C LEU A 38 -16.15 -4.15 8.33
N ASP A 39 -17.46 -4.23 8.22
CA ASP A 39 -18.11 -5.31 7.46
C ASP A 39 -18.10 -4.97 5.96
N LEU A 40 -16.93 -5.16 5.34
CA LEU A 40 -16.75 -5.00 3.90
C LEU A 40 -17.01 -6.35 3.20
N ASN A 41 -18.28 -6.79 3.23
CA ASN A 41 -18.80 -8.00 2.54
C ASN A 41 -18.51 -8.08 1.02
N PHE A 42 -17.86 -7.06 0.44
CA PHE A 42 -17.51 -6.98 -0.98
C PHE A 42 -16.24 -7.76 -1.35
N LEU A 43 -15.41 -8.09 -0.36
CA LEU A 43 -14.29 -9.00 -0.54
C LEU A 43 -14.74 -10.33 0.05
N GLN A 44 -14.78 -11.39 -0.75
CA GLN A 44 -14.78 -12.76 -0.24
C GLN A 44 -13.41 -13.02 0.40
N SER A 45 -13.12 -12.35 1.52
CA SER A 45 -11.87 -12.48 2.25
C SER A 45 -12.11 -13.32 3.50
N THR A 46 -11.13 -14.16 3.79
CA THR A 46 -11.07 -14.83 5.10
C THR A 46 -10.52 -13.81 6.11
N PRO A 47 -11.16 -13.61 7.28
CA PRO A 47 -10.75 -12.59 8.24
C PRO A 47 -9.29 -12.78 8.71
N LEU A 48 -8.82 -14.04 8.79
CA LEU A 48 -7.43 -14.35 9.10
C LEU A 48 -6.46 -13.75 8.06
N LEU A 49 -6.77 -13.90 6.77
CA LEU A 49 -5.92 -13.39 5.68
C LEU A 49 -5.89 -11.87 5.69
N ASP A 50 -7.03 -11.22 5.91
CA ASP A 50 -7.10 -9.76 6.05
C ASP A 50 -6.24 -9.27 7.21
N GLY A 51 -6.28 -9.94 8.36
CA GLY A 51 -5.45 -9.59 9.51
C GLY A 51 -3.95 -9.73 9.22
N LEU A 52 -3.55 -10.82 8.55
CA LEU A 52 -2.16 -11.06 8.17
C LEU A 52 -1.64 -10.03 7.16
N ILE A 53 -2.43 -9.73 6.13
CA ILE A 53 -2.10 -8.69 5.13
C ILE A 53 -2.03 -7.32 5.81
N GLY A 54 -2.96 -7.03 6.73
CA GLY A 54 -2.96 -5.80 7.52
C GLY A 54 -1.68 -5.61 8.33
N MET A 55 -1.26 -6.64 9.07
CA MET A 55 0.01 -6.64 9.82
C MET A 55 1.22 -6.52 8.90
N MET A 56 1.23 -7.19 7.76
CA MET A 56 2.29 -7.09 6.75
C MET A 56 2.40 -5.65 6.21
N CYS A 57 1.27 -5.01 5.93
CA CYS A 57 1.21 -3.60 5.53
C CYS A 57 1.85 -2.67 6.56
N LEU A 58 1.51 -2.83 7.84
CA LEU A 58 2.08 -2.03 8.93
C LEU A 58 3.59 -2.27 9.08
N ALA A 59 4.04 -3.52 8.98
CA ALA A 59 5.45 -3.87 9.03
C ALA A 59 6.22 -3.23 7.87
N LEU A 60 5.69 -3.32 6.64
CA LEU A 60 6.27 -2.71 5.46
C LEU A 60 6.26 -1.18 5.53
N ALA A 61 5.20 -0.56 6.04
CA ALA A 61 5.14 0.88 6.27
C ALA A 61 6.30 1.33 7.15
N ARG A 62 6.55 0.63 8.26
CA ARG A 62 7.68 0.93 9.15
C ARG A 62 9.02 0.70 8.47
N GLN A 63 9.18 -0.39 7.71
CA GLN A 63 10.41 -0.67 6.99
C GLN A 63 10.72 0.40 5.93
N VAL A 64 9.71 0.86 5.20
CA VAL A 64 9.82 1.95 4.22
C VAL A 64 10.18 3.27 4.90
N TRP A 65 9.54 3.58 6.04
CA TRP A 65 9.80 4.79 6.81
C TRP A 65 11.24 4.87 7.32
N VAL A 66 11.76 3.75 7.85
CA VAL A 66 13.15 3.64 8.34
C VAL A 66 14.15 3.52 7.18
N GLY A 67 13.70 3.23 5.96
CA GLY A 67 14.55 3.08 4.79
C GLY A 67 15.29 1.74 4.73
N THR A 68 14.66 0.67 5.25
CA THR A 68 15.25 -0.68 5.30
C THR A 68 15.52 -1.20 3.88
N PRO A 69 16.76 -1.60 3.54
CA PRO A 69 17.08 -2.17 2.24
C PRO A 69 16.30 -3.48 2.04
N GLY A 70 15.76 -3.69 0.83
CA GLY A 70 14.96 -4.89 0.51
C GLY A 70 13.47 -4.80 0.84
N SER A 71 12.98 -3.72 1.46
CA SER A 71 11.55 -3.50 1.74
C SER A 71 10.68 -3.23 0.50
N THR A 72 11.30 -3.03 -0.66
CA THR A 72 10.59 -2.49 -1.83
C THR A 72 9.96 -3.54 -2.73
N PRO A 73 10.63 -4.65 -3.06
CA PRO A 73 9.96 -5.75 -3.76
C PRO A 73 8.63 -6.17 -3.10
N PRO A 74 8.52 -6.35 -1.76
CA PRO A 74 7.23 -6.70 -1.16
C PRO A 74 6.21 -5.56 -1.24
N VAL A 75 6.63 -4.29 -1.10
CA VAL A 75 5.72 -3.14 -1.30
C VAL A 75 5.19 -3.07 -2.73
N PHE A 76 6.05 -3.32 -3.71
CA PHE A 76 5.67 -3.36 -5.12
C PHE A 76 4.62 -4.45 -5.38
N VAL A 77 4.88 -5.67 -4.90
CA VAL A 77 3.95 -6.80 -5.05
C VAL A 77 2.61 -6.49 -4.39
N LEU A 78 2.63 -5.89 -3.19
CA LEU A 78 1.42 -5.54 -2.47
C LEU A 78 0.58 -4.49 -3.21
N LEU A 79 1.21 -3.42 -3.70
CA LEU A 79 0.55 -2.38 -4.49
C LEU A 79 -0.03 -2.94 -5.80
N LEU A 80 0.74 -3.79 -6.49
CA LEU A 80 0.32 -4.45 -7.72
C LEU A 80 -0.88 -5.36 -7.47
N MET A 81 -0.79 -6.22 -6.45
CA MET A 81 -1.87 -7.13 -6.06
C MET A 81 -3.13 -6.34 -5.71
N HIS A 82 -3.00 -5.27 -4.91
CA HIS A 82 -4.14 -4.46 -4.52
C HIS A 82 -4.84 -3.81 -5.73
N ALA A 83 -4.08 -3.17 -6.63
CA ALA A 83 -4.64 -2.51 -7.81
C ALA A 83 -5.26 -3.52 -8.78
N THR A 84 -4.57 -4.63 -9.07
CA THR A 84 -5.05 -5.66 -10.01
C THR A 84 -6.27 -6.39 -9.47
N LEU A 85 -6.34 -6.68 -8.17
CA LEU A 85 -7.48 -7.34 -7.56
C LEU A 85 -8.73 -6.44 -7.59
N GLN A 86 -8.59 -5.13 -7.35
CA GLN A 86 -9.71 -4.19 -7.49
C GLN A 86 -10.21 -4.10 -8.93
N VAL A 87 -9.30 -3.97 -9.91
CA VAL A 87 -9.67 -3.95 -11.34
C VAL A 87 -10.32 -5.26 -11.75
N TYR A 88 -9.81 -6.40 -11.30
CA TYR A 88 -10.37 -7.71 -11.62
C TYR A 88 -11.76 -7.89 -11.01
N ASN A 89 -11.92 -7.51 -9.74
CA ASN A 89 -13.19 -7.67 -9.02
C ASN A 89 -14.30 -6.84 -9.68
N TRP A 90 -14.07 -5.56 -9.92
CA TRP A 90 -15.09 -4.64 -10.43
C TRP A 90 -15.21 -4.61 -11.96
N GLY A 91 -14.15 -4.97 -12.67
CA GLY A 91 -14.15 -5.01 -14.13
C GLY A 91 -14.63 -6.34 -14.71
N PHE A 92 -14.41 -7.46 -14.01
CA PHE A 92 -14.61 -8.80 -14.58
C PHE A 92 -15.48 -9.72 -13.73
N LEU A 93 -15.25 -9.82 -12.41
CA LEU A 93 -16.00 -10.77 -11.57
C LEU A 93 -17.41 -10.29 -11.25
N HIS A 94 -17.55 -9.04 -10.82
CA HIS A 94 -18.80 -8.48 -10.33
C HIS A 94 -19.13 -7.10 -10.95
N PRO A 95 -19.11 -6.94 -12.28
CA PRO A 95 -19.46 -5.68 -12.93
C PRO A 95 -20.91 -5.24 -12.64
N GLU A 96 -21.81 -6.18 -12.39
CA GLU A 96 -23.22 -5.93 -12.05
C GLU A 96 -23.36 -5.18 -10.72
N LEU A 97 -22.52 -5.50 -9.73
CA LEU A 97 -22.57 -4.89 -8.40
C LEU A 97 -22.08 -3.45 -8.43
N TRP A 98 -21.24 -3.06 -9.39
CA TRP A 98 -20.73 -1.70 -9.52
C TRP A 98 -21.85 -0.66 -9.52
N SER A 99 -22.93 -0.94 -10.23
CA SER A 99 -24.10 -0.06 -10.37
C SER A 99 -24.98 0.02 -9.12
N SER A 100 -24.84 -0.93 -8.19
CA SER A 100 -25.54 -0.95 -6.90
C SER A 100 -24.80 -0.23 -5.77
N LEU A 101 -23.49 -0.01 -5.92
CA LEU A 101 -22.70 0.70 -4.92
C LEU A 101 -23.13 2.16 -4.77
N ALA A 102 -23.06 2.69 -3.55
CA ALA A 102 -23.24 4.12 -3.32
C ALA A 102 -22.12 4.93 -4.01
N ALA A 103 -22.41 6.16 -4.43
CA ALA A 103 -21.45 7.01 -5.13
C ALA A 103 -20.14 7.21 -4.33
N LEU A 104 -20.24 7.32 -3.01
CA LEU A 104 -19.10 7.46 -2.11
C LEU A 104 -18.21 6.22 -2.11
N GLN A 105 -18.80 5.02 -2.12
CA GLN A 105 -18.05 3.75 -2.17
C GLN A 105 -17.32 3.58 -3.51
N ARG A 106 -17.98 3.94 -4.63
CA ARG A 106 -17.32 3.94 -5.94
C ARG A 106 -16.14 4.91 -5.98
N GLY A 107 -16.34 6.11 -5.45
CA GLY A 107 -15.28 7.12 -5.32
C GLY A 107 -14.09 6.60 -4.50
N GLN A 108 -14.36 5.94 -3.37
CA GLN A 108 -13.32 5.31 -2.55
C GLN A 108 -12.56 4.24 -3.32
N ILE A 109 -13.24 3.32 -4.01
CA ILE A 109 -12.59 2.25 -4.79
C ILE A 109 -11.69 2.84 -5.88
N ILE A 110 -12.17 3.84 -6.62
CA ILE A 110 -11.40 4.51 -7.67
C ILE A 110 -10.16 5.19 -7.08
N LEU A 111 -10.33 5.89 -5.96
CA LEU A 111 -9.23 6.60 -5.31
C LEU A 111 -8.19 5.63 -4.74
N GLU A 112 -8.61 4.54 -4.07
CA GLU A 112 -7.71 3.51 -3.55
C GLU A 112 -6.94 2.81 -4.68
N THR A 113 -7.64 2.43 -5.75
CA THR A 113 -7.03 1.76 -6.91
C THR A 113 -6.06 2.69 -7.65
N GLY A 114 -6.47 3.94 -7.85
CA GLY A 114 -5.66 4.97 -8.51
C GLY A 114 -4.41 5.33 -7.71
N THR A 115 -4.54 5.53 -6.39
CA THR A 115 -3.40 5.82 -5.51
C THR A 115 -2.42 4.65 -5.47
N ALA A 116 -2.88 3.41 -5.37
CA ALA A 116 -2.01 2.23 -5.45
C ALA A 116 -1.26 2.16 -6.79
N SER A 117 -1.94 2.44 -7.90
CA SER A 117 -1.34 2.45 -9.25
C SER A 117 -0.31 3.56 -9.42
N LEU A 118 -0.57 4.75 -8.87
CA LEU A 118 0.38 5.87 -8.88
C LEU A 118 1.62 5.55 -8.04
N PHE A 119 1.47 4.92 -6.88
CA PHE A 119 2.61 4.49 -6.08
C PHE A 119 3.39 3.35 -6.75
N LEU A 120 2.71 2.45 -7.46
CA LEU A 120 3.37 1.44 -8.28
C LEU A 120 4.24 2.08 -9.37
N ALA A 121 3.68 3.05 -10.11
CA ALA A 121 4.42 3.81 -11.10
C ALA A 121 5.59 4.59 -10.47
N ALA A 122 5.39 5.22 -9.31
CA ALA A 122 6.45 5.91 -8.59
C ALA A 122 7.59 4.95 -8.19
N VAL A 123 7.26 3.75 -7.73
CA VAL A 123 8.25 2.72 -7.40
C VAL A 123 9.00 2.22 -8.64
N LEU A 124 8.36 2.14 -9.81
CA LEU A 124 8.98 1.73 -11.07
C LEU A 124 9.88 2.81 -11.68
N PHE A 125 9.35 4.03 -11.82
CA PHE A 125 9.97 5.08 -12.63
C PHE A 125 10.91 5.99 -11.83
N LEU A 126 10.69 6.16 -10.52
CA LEU A 126 11.50 7.06 -9.70
C LEU A 126 12.65 6.35 -8.98
N ARG A 127 12.80 5.03 -9.18
CA ARG A 127 13.82 4.21 -8.53
C ARG A 127 15.17 4.00 -9.19
N PRO A 128 15.48 4.36 -10.45
CA PRO A 128 16.83 4.11 -10.95
C PRO A 128 17.92 5.05 -10.35
N LEU A 129 17.67 5.77 -9.25
CA LEU A 129 18.59 6.80 -8.73
C LEU A 129 19.24 6.52 -7.36
N ARG A 130 19.08 5.34 -6.74
CA ARG A 130 19.79 5.02 -5.47
C ARG A 130 21.06 4.17 -5.64
N THR A 131 21.41 3.79 -6.87
CA THR A 131 22.64 3.03 -7.20
C THR A 131 23.81 3.91 -7.67
N GLN A 132 23.81 5.22 -7.41
CA GLN A 132 24.93 6.11 -7.78
C GLN A 132 25.54 6.87 -6.61
N ASN A 133 25.93 6.19 -5.54
CA ASN A 133 26.93 6.74 -4.59
C ASN A 133 27.65 5.60 -3.87
N VAL A 134 28.21 4.69 -4.65
CA VAL A 134 29.33 3.85 -4.21
C VAL A 134 30.45 4.08 -5.21
N SER A 135 31.17 5.18 -5.02
CA SER A 135 32.50 5.43 -5.58
C SER A 135 33.31 6.17 -4.53
#